data_AF-A0A140NKN9-F1
#
_entry.id   AF-A0A140NKN9-F1
#
_cell.length_a   1.000
_cell.length_b   1.000
_cell.length_c   1.000
_cell.angle_alpha   90.00
_cell.angle_beta   90.00
_cell.angle_gamma   90.00
#
_symmetry.space_group_name_H-M   'P 1'
#
loop_
_entity.id
_entity.type
_entity.pdbx_description
1 polymer ?
#
loop_
_entity_poly.entity_id
_entity_poly.type
_entity_poly.pdbx_seq_one_letter_code
_entity_poly.pdbx_strand_id
1 'polypeptide(L)'
;MALQNVIELGIDSVAHCIKVDDAAPGIEEGRNAGMWSVGLALSGNEFGKTWDEYQSMSADDTTQLRQQAANKLFTAGAHYVIGTLAELPDLIEKINIRLANGERP
;
A
#
# COMPACT_ATOMS: atom_id res chain seq x y z
N MET A 1 4.58 -1.68 -13.78
CA MET A 1 6.04 -1.87 -14.00
C MET A 1 6.81 -0.89 -13.13
N ALA A 2 7.04 -1.24 -11.87
CA ALA A 2 7.64 -0.34 -10.87
C ALA A 2 9.06 0.12 -11.23
N LEU A 3 9.94 -0.77 -11.70
CA LEU A 3 11.32 -0.41 -12.06
C LEU A 3 11.41 0.49 -13.30
N GLN A 4 10.48 0.35 -14.25
CA GLN A 4 10.42 1.25 -15.39
C GLN A 4 10.18 2.70 -14.94
N ASN A 5 9.24 2.89 -14.01
CA ASN A 5 8.96 4.22 -13.44
C ASN A 5 10.16 4.81 -12.71
N VAL A 6 10.95 3.98 -11.99
CA VAL A 6 12.18 4.43 -11.32
C VAL A 6 13.19 5.00 -12.32
N ILE A 7 13.37 4.32 -13.45
CA ILE A 7 14.26 4.77 -14.53
C ILE A 7 13.74 6.07 -15.14
N GLU A 8 12.45 6.13 -15.48
CA GLU A 8 11.84 7.30 -16.10
C GLU A 8 11.84 8.54 -15.20
N LEU A 9 11.69 8.34 -13.89
CA LEU A 9 11.75 9.41 -12.89
C LEU A 9 13.18 9.78 -12.48
N GLY A 10 14.19 9.04 -12.95
CA GLY A 10 15.60 9.31 -12.63
C GLY A 10 15.93 9.10 -11.15
N ILE A 11 15.33 8.10 -10.50
CA ILE A 11 15.54 7.82 -9.08
C ILE A 11 16.69 6.84 -8.88
N ASP A 12 17.66 7.22 -8.04
CA ASP A 12 18.91 6.47 -7.85
C ASP A 12 18.81 5.29 -6.87
N SER A 13 17.72 5.18 -6.11
CA SER A 13 17.55 4.18 -5.06
C SER A 13 16.11 3.70 -4.95
N VAL A 14 15.88 2.43 -5.28
CA VAL A 14 14.56 1.78 -5.13
C VAL A 14 14.10 1.73 -3.66
N ALA A 15 15.03 1.73 -2.71
CA ALA A 15 14.70 1.77 -1.28
C ALA A 15 14.11 3.12 -0.83
N HIS A 16 14.23 4.17 -1.66
CA HIS A 16 13.57 5.47 -1.45
C HIS A 16 12.23 5.58 -2.19
N CYS A 17 11.79 4.52 -2.86
CA CYS A 17 10.51 4.45 -3.53
C CYS A 17 9.46 3.75 -2.65
N ILE A 18 8.21 4.20 -2.78
CA ILE A 18 7.05 3.54 -2.18
C ILE A 18 6.15 3.07 -3.32
N LYS A 19 5.93 1.76 -3.41
CA LYS A 19 4.91 1.16 -4.25
C LYS A 19 3.61 1.10 -3.46
N VAL A 20 2.65 1.93 -3.86
CA VAL A 20 1.28 1.87 -3.34
C VAL A 20 0.44 1.02 -4.29
N ASP A 21 -0.35 0.10 -3.75
CA ASP A 21 -1.25 -0.75 -4.54
C ASP A 21 -2.42 -1.26 -3.69
N ASP A 22 -3.45 -1.76 -4.35
CA ASP A 22 -4.66 -2.28 -3.73
C ASP A 22 -4.89 -3.76 -4.01
N ALA A 23 -3.94 -4.44 -4.67
CA ALA A 23 -3.99 -5.87 -4.96
C ALA A 23 -2.65 -6.57 -4.69
N ALA A 24 -2.71 -7.87 -4.37
CA ALA A 24 -1.52 -8.68 -4.07
C ALA A 24 -0.43 -8.62 -5.16
N PRO A 25 -0.71 -8.73 -6.48
CA PRO A 25 0.34 -8.67 -7.49
C PRO A 25 1.12 -7.34 -7.51
N GLY A 26 0.46 -6.22 -7.23
CA GLY A 26 1.13 -4.92 -7.19
C GLY A 26 1.95 -4.70 -5.92
N ILE A 27 1.57 -5.34 -4.81
CA ILE A 27 2.39 -5.42 -3.60
C ILE A 27 3.65 -6.26 -3.85
N GLU A 28 3.48 -7.43 -4.47
CA GLU A 28 4.58 -8.31 -4.85
C GLU A 28 5.54 -7.62 -5.82
N GLU A 29 5.03 -6.85 -6.78
CA GLU A 29 5.84 -6.04 -7.69
C GLU A 29 6.78 -5.09 -6.92
N GLY A 30 6.24 -4.35 -5.95
CA GLY A 30 7.03 -3.43 -5.12
C GLY A 30 8.08 -4.14 -4.27
N ARG A 31 7.68 -5.25 -3.63
CA ARG A 31 8.59 -6.08 -2.82
C ARG A 31 9.73 -6.66 -3.65
N ASN A 32 9.41 -7.23 -4.81
CA ASN A 32 10.40 -7.81 -5.73
C ASN A 32 11.33 -6.74 -6.32
N ALA A 33 10.87 -5.49 -6.43
CA ALA A 33 11.67 -4.35 -6.87
C ALA A 33 12.55 -3.73 -5.76
N GLY A 34 12.46 -4.20 -4.51
CA GLY A 34 13.21 -3.65 -3.38
C GLY A 34 12.67 -2.30 -2.86
N MET A 35 11.39 -2.03 -3.09
CA MET A 35 10.70 -0.81 -2.63
C MET A 35 9.95 -1.05 -1.32
N TRP A 36 9.65 0.03 -0.59
CA TRP A 36 8.59 -0.01 0.41
C TRP A 36 7.27 -0.30 -0.31
N SER A 37 6.41 -1.12 0.29
CA SER A 37 5.13 -1.53 -0.28
C SER A 37 4.00 -1.22 0.69
N VAL A 38 2.97 -0.54 0.18
CA VAL A 38 1.84 -0.04 0.97
C VAL A 38 0.54 -0.48 0.30
N GLY A 39 -0.28 -1.21 1.05
CA GLY A 39 -1.59 -1.68 0.63
C GLY A 39 -2.72 -0.69 0.93
N LEU A 40 -3.72 -0.60 0.05
CA LEU A 40 -4.98 0.12 0.29
C LEU A 40 -6.12 -0.87 0.59
N ALA A 41 -6.63 -0.88 1.82
CA ALA A 41 -7.63 -1.84 2.28
C ALA A 41 -9.08 -1.35 2.23
N LEU A 42 -9.33 -0.09 1.86
CA LEU A 42 -10.70 0.46 1.76
C LEU A 42 -11.03 1.00 0.37
N SER A 43 -10.09 1.67 -0.30
CA SER A 43 -10.35 2.34 -1.58
C SER A 43 -9.85 1.59 -2.81
N GLY A 44 -9.93 0.26 -2.83
CA GLY A 44 -9.35 -0.50 -3.93
C GLY A 44 -9.83 -1.95 -4.08
N ASN A 45 -9.20 -2.67 -5.00
CA ASN A 45 -9.60 -3.97 -5.54
C ASN A 45 -9.88 -5.02 -4.45
N GLU A 46 -9.03 -5.12 -3.44
CA GLU A 46 -9.24 -6.12 -2.37
C GLU A 46 -10.43 -5.81 -1.46
N PHE A 47 -10.83 -4.53 -1.34
CA PHE A 47 -12.09 -4.15 -0.68
C PHE A 47 -13.30 -4.42 -1.58
N GLY A 48 -13.14 -4.17 -2.89
CA GLY A 48 -14.06 -4.66 -3.92
C GLY A 48 -15.47 -4.05 -3.88
N LYS A 49 -15.61 -2.84 -3.33
CA LYS A 49 -16.87 -2.09 -3.27
C LYS A 49 -16.76 -0.77 -4.00
N THR A 50 -17.82 -0.42 -4.71
CA THR A 50 -18.03 0.92 -5.23
C THR A 50 -18.29 1.91 -4.08
N TRP A 51 -18.20 3.20 -4.39
CA TRP A 51 -18.50 4.25 -3.41
C TRP A 51 -19.91 4.14 -2.84
N ASP A 52 -20.92 3.93 -3.69
CA ASP A 52 -22.32 3.86 -3.26
C ASP A 52 -22.58 2.61 -2.40
N GLU A 53 -22.01 1.46 -2.77
CA GLU A 53 -22.08 0.26 -1.94
C GLU A 53 -21.44 0.51 -0.57
N TYR A 54 -20.24 1.08 -0.53
CA TYR A 54 -19.55 1.44 0.70
C TYR A 54 -20.39 2.38 1.60
N GLN A 55 -21.00 3.42 1.03
CA GLN A 55 -21.85 4.36 1.78
C GLN A 55 -23.11 3.70 2.36
N SER A 56 -23.59 2.61 1.74
CA SER A 56 -24.76 1.85 2.22
C SER A 56 -24.41 0.77 3.25
N MET A 57 -23.13 0.47 3.45
CA MET A 57 -22.68 -0.58 4.35
C MET A 57 -22.78 -0.17 5.82
N SER A 58 -22.99 -1.16 6.69
CA SER A 58 -22.79 -0.96 8.12
C SER A 58 -21.30 -0.76 8.44
N ALA A 59 -21.03 -0.15 9.60
CA ALA A 59 -19.67 0.00 10.10
C ALA A 59 -19.00 -1.37 10.36
N ASP A 60 -19.79 -2.37 10.78
CA ASP A 60 -19.29 -3.72 11.06
C ASP A 60 -18.89 -4.45 9.78
N ASP A 61 -19.74 -4.41 8.75
CA ASP A 61 -19.44 -5.01 7.44
C ASP A 61 -18.22 -4.35 6.80
N THR A 62 -18.14 -3.01 6.90
CA THR A 62 -17.00 -2.23 6.43
C THR A 62 -15.72 -2.69 7.12
N THR A 63 -15.76 -2.82 8.44
CA THR A 63 -14.60 -3.22 9.24
C THR A 63 -14.17 -4.63 8.88
N GLN A 64 -15.12 -5.55 8.71
CA GLN A 64 -14.84 -6.93 8.34
C GLN A 64 -14.19 -7.03 6.96
N LEU A 65 -14.74 -6.38 5.94
CA LEU A 65 -14.17 -6.40 4.59
C LEU A 65 -12.79 -5.72 4.54
N ARG A 66 -12.64 -4.58 5.22
CA ARG A 66 -11.34 -3.90 5.33
C ARG A 66 -10.29 -4.81 5.95
N GLN A 67 -10.65 -5.56 7.01
CA GLN A 67 -9.71 -6.49 7.64
C GLN A 67 -9.34 -7.65 6.71
N GLN A 68 -10.29 -8.18 5.94
CA GLN A 68 -10.01 -9.23 4.94
C GLN A 68 -9.06 -8.73 3.86
N ALA A 69 -9.31 -7.54 3.31
CA ALA A 69 -8.44 -6.90 2.32
C ALA A 69 -7.03 -6.68 2.89
N ALA A 70 -6.93 -6.13 4.10
CA ALA A 70 -5.66 -5.92 4.78
C ALA A 70 -4.87 -7.22 4.98
N ASN A 71 -5.54 -8.29 5.42
CA ASN A 71 -4.89 -9.58 5.63
C ASN A 71 -4.27 -10.14 4.34
N LYS A 72 -4.96 -10.00 3.20
CA LYS A 72 -4.42 -10.42 1.90
C LYS A 72 -3.20 -9.60 1.50
N LEU A 73 -3.26 -8.28 1.65
CA LEU A 73 -2.15 -7.38 1.31
C LEU A 73 -0.93 -7.61 2.21
N PHE A 74 -1.12 -7.84 3.51
CA PHE A 74 -0.03 -8.24 4.40
C PHE A 74 0.55 -9.62 4.04
N THR A 75 -0.31 -10.57 3.65
CA THR A 75 0.15 -11.90 3.20
C THR A 75 0.98 -11.82 1.93
N ALA A 76 0.67 -10.89 1.02
CA ALA A 76 1.47 -10.57 -0.16
C ALA A 76 2.79 -9.84 0.17
N GLY A 77 3.02 -9.48 1.44
CA GLY A 77 4.24 -8.84 1.91
C GLY A 77 4.20 -7.32 1.96
N ALA A 78 3.02 -6.70 2.08
CA ALA A 78 2.94 -5.26 2.33
C ALA A 78 3.66 -4.88 3.63
N HIS A 79 4.48 -3.84 3.61
CA HIS A 79 5.10 -3.31 4.84
C HIS A 79 4.09 -2.56 5.70
N TYR A 80 3.12 -1.93 5.04
CA TYR A 80 2.03 -1.21 5.66
C TYR A 80 0.74 -1.43 4.88
N VAL A 81 -0.38 -1.30 5.58
CA VAL A 81 -1.70 -1.22 4.95
C VAL A 81 -2.44 -0.05 5.58
N ILE A 82 -2.98 0.82 4.73
CA ILE A 82 -3.80 1.97 5.11
C ILE A 82 -5.20 1.80 4.51
N GLY A 83 -6.19 2.54 5.01
CA GLY A 83 -7.53 2.51 4.42
C GLY A 83 -7.52 3.16 3.04
N THR A 84 -7.08 4.41 2.97
CA THR A 84 -7.10 5.22 1.75
C THR A 84 -5.82 6.04 1.60
N LEU A 85 -5.63 6.66 0.43
CA LEU A 85 -4.50 7.57 0.18
C LEU A 85 -4.45 8.78 1.12
N ALA A 86 -5.53 9.12 1.82
CA ALA A 86 -5.54 10.24 2.77
C ALA A 86 -4.54 10.02 3.93
N GLU A 87 -4.23 8.77 4.27
CA GLU A 87 -3.29 8.40 5.34
C GLU A 87 -1.83 8.34 4.84
N LEU A 88 -1.59 8.47 3.52
CA LEU A 88 -0.27 8.29 2.94
C LEU A 88 0.76 9.35 3.38
N PRO A 89 0.43 10.66 3.48
CA PRO A 89 1.40 11.67 3.93
C PRO A 89 1.99 11.36 5.30
N ASP A 90 1.15 11.00 6.28
CA ASP A 90 1.62 10.64 7.63
C ASP A 90 2.46 9.36 7.62
N LEU A 91 2.12 8.41 6.76
CA LEU A 91 2.92 7.20 6.59
C LEU A 91 4.29 7.46 5.96
N ILE A 92 4.38 8.40 5.01
CA ILE A 92 5.65 8.81 4.40
C ILE A 92 6.59 9.36 5.48
N GLU A 93 6.11 10.20 6.39
CA GLU A 93 6.92 10.70 7.51
C GLU A 93 7.44 9.57 8.39
N LYS A 94 6.60 8.57 8.68
CA LYS A 94 7.03 7.38 9.42
C LYS A 94 8.11 6.59 8.70
N ILE A 95 8.00 6.42 7.38
CA ILE A 95 9.01 5.73 6.56
C ILE A 95 10.32 6.54 6.53
N ASN A 96 10.25 7.87 6.40
CA ASN A 96 11.41 8.75 6.42
C ASN A 96 12.21 8.61 7.73
N ILE A 97 11.54 8.51 8.87
CA ILE A 97 12.20 8.27 10.17
C ILE A 97 12.93 6.91 10.17
N ARG A 98 12.29 5.85 9.66
CA ARG A 98 12.91 4.52 9.57
C ARG A 98 14.13 4.52 8.64
N LEU A 99 14.03 5.19 7.49
CA LEU A 99 15.13 5.35 6.54
C LEU A 99 16.32 6.11 7.17
N ALA A 100 16.04 7.18 7.92
CA ALA A 100 17.07 7.94 8.65
C ALA A 100 17.78 7.10 9.72
N ASN A 101 17.09 6.10 10.29
CA ASN A 101 17.66 5.13 11.23
C ASN A 101 18.36 3.94 10.54
N GLY A 102 18.49 3.96 9.21
CA GLY A 102 19.19 2.93 8.44
C GLY A 102 18.35 1.72 8.07
N GLU A 103 17.04 1.71 8.39
CA GLU A 103 16.14 0.65 7.95
C GLU A 103 15.94 0.67 6.43
N ARG A 104 15.57 -0.48 5.87
CA ARG A 104 15.30 -0.69 4.45
C ARG A 104 14.04 -1.58 4.30
N PRO A 105 13.37 -1.56 3.13
CA PRO A 105 12.33 -2.53 2.81
C PRO A 105 12.74 -3.99 3.01
#